data_AF-A0A8T3SDM5-F1
#
_entry.id   AF-A0A8T3SDM5-F1
#
_cell.length_a   1.000
_cell.length_b   1.000
_cell.length_c   1.000
_cell.angle_alpha   90.00
_cell.angle_beta   90.00
_cell.angle_gamma   90.00
#
_symmetry.space_group_name_H-M   'P 1'
#
loop_
_entity.id
_entity.type
_entity.pdbx_description
1 polymer ?
#
loop_
_entity_poly.entity_id
_entity_poly.type
_entity_poly.pdbx_seq_one_letter_code
_entity_poly.pdbx_strand_id
1 'polypeptide(L)'
;MTTQTATLEPIASTTWRIDQSRSELRFLARRMGMTVRGRFPGLAGDLDLRLDRLEDSSVNAIVKTGSVEPAMAAMQGLLLSDSFLAAEAHPELRFRSSRIEADGERYTVHGELTFRGETREIALETRLTAIDVSGEEHRARIEARGRVDRLIADEELEIVLTIMAIPAASAATSTASRPVLATDRDNVRAEPPPGKPAEPGPETSGTPIRIVALVGSLRRGSFNRSLMRAAQDAAPVGVTMESFSLADVPFYDGDLEAGGDPPTVRALKSAIAEADAVLLVTPEYNRGLPAVSKNAIDWASRPPFDSPLAGKPVLLMGATTGRSGTKYALQQAADSLAYAQAVPFEERLGVPRVGDLIDDDGRLTDSATHAELRRVLGAFASSVRQSMTTATKAA
;
A
#
# COMPACT_ATOMS: atom_id res chain seq x y z
N MET A 1 -31.21 43.95 -12.42
CA MET A 1 -30.81 42.54 -12.49
C MET A 1 -30.43 42.12 -11.09
N THR A 2 -31.32 41.38 -10.44
CA THR A 2 -31.24 41.01 -9.03
C THR A 2 -30.44 39.71 -8.92
N THR A 3 -29.34 39.74 -8.18
CA THR A 3 -28.55 38.54 -7.86
C THR A 3 -29.39 37.64 -6.98
N GLN A 4 -29.77 36.47 -7.50
CA GLN A 4 -30.46 35.43 -6.75
C GLN A 4 -29.41 34.69 -5.92
N THR A 5 -29.31 35.05 -4.65
CA THR A 5 -28.58 34.27 -3.65
C THR A 5 -29.32 32.95 -3.49
N ALA A 6 -28.73 31.85 -3.93
CA ALA A 6 -29.23 30.52 -3.65
C ALA A 6 -29.13 30.27 -2.15
N THR A 7 -30.27 30.28 -1.46
CA THR A 7 -30.40 29.83 -0.08
C THR A 7 -30.14 28.33 -0.09
N LEU A 8 -29.00 27.88 0.44
CA LEU A 8 -28.79 26.48 0.76
C LEU A 8 -29.82 26.11 1.83
N GLU A 9 -30.76 25.23 1.50
CA GLU A 9 -31.64 24.62 2.50
C GLU A 9 -30.78 23.98 3.59
N PRO A 10 -31.15 24.11 4.88
CA PRO A 10 -30.40 23.49 5.95
C PRO A 10 -30.52 21.97 5.78
N ILE A 11 -29.42 21.33 5.41
CA ILE A 11 -29.35 19.87 5.28
C ILE A 11 -29.64 19.32 6.68
N ALA A 12 -30.89 18.86 6.87
CA ALA A 12 -31.30 18.17 8.08
C ALA A 12 -30.32 17.02 8.33
N SER A 13 -29.86 16.93 9.57
CA SER A 13 -28.94 15.89 10.08
C SER A 13 -29.05 14.58 9.31
N THR A 14 -28.11 14.34 8.42
CA THR A 14 -28.08 13.10 7.67
C THR A 14 -27.25 12.14 8.49
N THR A 15 -27.82 11.03 8.95
CA THR A 15 -27.02 9.95 9.51
C THR A 15 -26.19 9.36 8.36
N TRP A 16 -24.88 9.30 8.54
CA TRP A 16 -23.93 8.71 7.62
C TRP A 16 -23.46 7.36 8.16
N ARG A 17 -23.00 6.49 7.27
CA ARG A 17 -22.40 5.19 7.61
C ARG A 17 -20.98 5.15 7.06
N ILE A 18 -20.08 4.54 7.82
CA ILE A 18 -18.74 4.21 7.32
C ILE A 18 -18.88 3.20 6.18
N ASP A 19 -18.38 3.56 5.01
CA ASP A 19 -18.20 2.65 3.89
C ASP A 19 -17.02 1.73 4.19
N GLN A 20 -17.33 0.52 4.66
CA GLN A 20 -16.35 -0.50 5.05
C GLN A 20 -15.37 -0.85 3.93
N SER A 21 -15.81 -0.76 2.66
CA SER A 21 -15.00 -1.13 1.50
C SER A 21 -13.98 -0.05 1.13
N ARG A 22 -14.19 1.19 1.60
CA ARG A 22 -13.35 2.36 1.29
C ARG A 22 -12.75 3.03 2.52
N SER A 23 -12.95 2.45 3.70
CA SER A 23 -12.40 2.93 4.96
C SER A 23 -11.33 1.98 5.47
N GLU A 24 -10.31 2.53 6.11
CA GLU A 24 -9.17 1.76 6.61
C GLU A 24 -8.76 2.27 7.99
N LEU A 25 -8.55 1.32 8.92
CA LEU A 25 -7.91 1.56 10.21
C LEU A 25 -6.55 0.87 10.18
N ARG A 26 -5.47 1.64 10.34
CA ARG A 26 -4.10 1.15 10.50
C ARG A 26 -3.61 1.42 11.91
N PHE A 27 -2.76 0.53 12.40
CA PHE A 27 -2.14 0.71 13.72
C PHE A 27 -0.66 0.39 13.73
N LEU A 28 0.03 1.03 14.67
CA LEU A 28 1.37 0.68 15.14
C LEU A 28 1.29 0.52 16.65
N ALA A 29 1.53 -0.69 17.14
CA ALA A 29 1.58 -0.98 18.56
C ALA A 29 3.02 -1.27 18.98
N ARG A 30 3.45 -0.70 20.10
CA ARG A 30 4.72 -1.04 20.75
C ARG A 30 4.42 -1.72 22.06
N ARG A 31 4.92 -2.94 22.21
CA ARG A 31 4.72 -3.75 23.40
C ARG A 31 5.89 -4.69 23.62
N MET A 32 6.35 -4.81 24.87
CA MET A 32 7.44 -5.72 25.27
C MET A 32 8.71 -5.58 24.41
N GLY A 33 9.07 -4.35 24.02
CA GLY A 33 10.22 -4.07 23.15
C GLY A 33 10.02 -4.41 21.67
N MET A 34 8.85 -4.91 21.28
CA MET A 34 8.49 -5.23 19.90
C MET A 34 7.56 -4.16 19.32
N THR A 35 7.74 -3.84 18.04
CA THR A 35 6.80 -3.00 17.28
C THR A 35 6.00 -3.88 16.33
N VAL A 36 4.69 -3.87 16.45
CA VAL A 36 3.76 -4.62 15.59
C VAL A 36 2.94 -3.63 14.78
N ARG A 37 2.80 -3.90 13.48
CA ARG A 37 1.98 -3.11 12.56
C ARG A 37 0.92 -3.97 11.94
N GLY A 38 -0.23 -3.39 11.68
CA GLY A 38 -1.31 -4.05 10.96
C GLY A 38 -2.42 -3.09 10.59
N ARG A 39 -3.48 -3.66 10.03
CA ARG A 39 -4.71 -2.96 9.70
C ARG A 39 -5.92 -3.81 10.09
N PHE A 40 -7.04 -3.14 10.24
CA PHE A 40 -8.34 -3.78 10.41
C PHE A 40 -9.19 -3.48 9.16
N PRO A 41 -9.30 -4.42 8.20
CA PRO A 41 -10.33 -4.35 7.19
C PRO A 41 -11.72 -4.43 7.85
N GLY A 42 -12.70 -3.73 7.28
CA GLY A 42 -14.08 -3.78 7.75
C GLY A 42 -14.39 -2.87 8.95
N LEU A 43 -13.73 -1.70 9.03
CA LEU A 43 -14.16 -0.62 9.92
C LEU A 43 -15.61 -0.25 9.62
N ALA A 44 -16.48 -0.54 10.57
CA ALA A 44 -17.90 -0.25 10.51
C ALA A 44 -18.24 0.87 11.48
N GLY A 45 -19.34 1.58 11.22
CA GLY A 45 -19.78 2.62 12.14
C GLY A 45 -20.79 3.55 11.52
N ASP A 46 -21.34 4.40 12.36
CA ASP A 46 -22.31 5.44 12.02
C ASP A 46 -21.72 6.80 12.44
N LEU A 47 -21.91 7.81 11.60
CA LEU A 47 -21.55 9.19 11.88
C LEU A 47 -22.81 10.05 11.77
N ASP A 48 -23.12 10.82 12.81
CA ASP A 48 -24.07 11.92 12.70
C ASP A 48 -23.27 13.18 12.42
N LEU A 49 -23.13 13.56 11.14
CA LEU A 49 -22.36 14.73 10.74
C LEU A 49 -23.27 15.95 10.64
N ARG A 50 -22.99 16.94 11.49
CA ARG A 50 -23.62 18.26 11.49
C ARG A 50 -22.77 19.21 10.65
N LEU A 51 -23.09 19.29 9.35
CA LEU A 51 -22.28 20.02 8.37
C LEU A 51 -22.26 21.54 8.57
N ASP A 52 -23.27 22.06 9.29
CA ASP A 52 -23.36 23.45 9.73
C ASP A 52 -22.45 23.75 10.93
N ARG A 53 -22.25 22.76 11.82
CA ARG A 53 -21.40 22.86 13.00
C ARG A 53 -20.86 21.49 13.40
N LEU A 54 -19.65 21.16 12.92
CA LEU A 54 -19.07 19.82 13.07
C LEU A 54 -18.81 19.43 14.53
N GLU A 55 -18.69 20.39 15.44
CA GLU A 55 -18.55 20.17 16.89
C GLU A 55 -19.77 19.47 17.51
N ASP A 56 -20.95 19.62 16.89
CA ASP A 56 -22.19 18.96 17.31
C ASP A 56 -22.35 17.56 16.66
N SER A 57 -21.34 17.09 15.93
CA SER A 57 -21.33 15.76 15.30
C SER A 57 -20.99 14.65 16.28
N SER A 58 -21.32 13.41 15.93
CA SER A 58 -20.91 12.23 16.69
C SER A 58 -20.51 11.06 15.80
N VAL A 59 -19.67 10.17 16.33
CA VAL A 59 -19.20 8.96 15.65
C VAL A 59 -19.25 7.76 16.59
N ASN A 60 -19.74 6.64 16.05
CA ASN A 60 -19.62 5.33 16.67
C ASN A 60 -18.94 4.41 15.66
N ALA A 61 -17.84 3.77 16.05
CA ALA A 61 -17.07 2.89 15.18
C ALA A 61 -16.79 1.55 15.87
N ILE A 62 -16.75 0.48 15.07
CA ILE A 62 -16.52 -0.88 15.51
C ILE A 62 -15.62 -1.58 14.48
N VAL A 63 -14.62 -2.31 14.95
CA VAL A 63 -13.88 -3.30 14.15
C VAL A 63 -13.97 -4.66 14.82
N LYS A 64 -13.98 -5.72 14.01
CA LYS A 64 -13.84 -7.09 14.53
C LYS A 64 -12.36 -7.35 14.78
N THR A 65 -12.00 -7.76 16.00
CA THR A 65 -10.59 -8.03 16.34
C THR A 65 -10.00 -9.16 15.49
N GLY A 66 -10.84 -10.16 15.15
CA GLY A 66 -10.47 -11.26 14.27
C GLY A 66 -10.17 -10.87 12.81
N SER A 67 -10.59 -9.67 12.36
CA SER A 67 -10.30 -9.23 10.99
C SER A 67 -8.88 -8.69 10.80
N VAL A 68 -8.10 -8.60 11.88
CA VAL A 68 -6.76 -7.99 11.84
C VAL A 68 -5.87 -8.63 10.77
N GLU A 69 -5.24 -7.76 9.98
CA GLU A 69 -4.23 -8.12 8.98
C GLU A 69 -2.88 -7.50 9.40
N PRO A 70 -1.92 -8.30 9.90
CA PRO A 70 -0.58 -7.83 10.22
C PRO A 70 0.19 -7.46 8.95
N ALA A 71 1.17 -6.56 9.10
CA ALA A 71 2.13 -6.27 8.05
C ALA A 71 2.98 -7.50 7.68
N MET A 72 3.18 -8.43 8.62
CA MET A 72 3.87 -9.70 8.41
C MET A 72 2.95 -10.86 8.76
N ALA A 73 2.67 -11.76 7.82
CA ALA A 73 1.74 -12.88 8.03
C ALA A 73 2.10 -13.76 9.25
N ALA A 74 3.39 -13.91 9.56
CA ALA A 74 3.86 -14.64 10.74
C ALA A 74 3.36 -14.07 12.08
N MET A 75 2.94 -12.79 12.11
CA MET A 75 2.41 -12.13 13.30
C MET A 75 0.91 -12.37 13.50
N GLN A 76 0.21 -13.06 12.60
CA GLN A 76 -1.24 -13.29 12.68
C GLN A 76 -1.62 -13.96 14.00
N GLY A 77 -0.94 -15.06 14.35
CA GLY A 77 -1.21 -15.81 15.58
C GLY A 77 -0.93 -14.97 16.84
N LEU A 78 0.13 -14.17 16.83
CA LEU A 78 0.46 -13.27 17.93
C LEU A 78 -0.63 -12.22 18.13
N LEU A 79 -1.04 -11.53 17.06
CA LEU A 79 -2.06 -10.48 17.14
C LEU A 79 -3.39 -11.02 17.68
N LEU A 80 -3.83 -12.19 17.21
CA LEU A 80 -5.08 -12.79 17.64
C LEU A 80 -5.04 -13.35 19.07
N SER A 81 -3.85 -13.65 19.59
CA SER A 81 -3.68 -14.27 20.91
C SER A 81 -4.14 -13.39 22.08
N ASP A 82 -4.34 -14.01 23.24
CA ASP A 82 -4.64 -13.35 24.52
C ASP A 82 -3.57 -12.33 24.95
N SER A 83 -2.36 -12.51 24.42
CA SER A 83 -1.26 -11.60 24.69
C SER A 83 -1.38 -10.29 23.92
N PHE A 84 -2.23 -10.14 22.91
CA PHE A 84 -2.35 -8.90 22.14
C PHE A 84 -3.80 -8.42 22.01
N LEU A 85 -4.61 -8.96 21.08
CA LEU A 85 -6.02 -8.56 20.91
C LEU A 85 -6.98 -9.39 21.78
N ALA A 86 -6.58 -10.59 22.18
CA ALA A 86 -7.48 -11.57 22.81
C ALA A 86 -8.77 -11.75 21.98
N ALA A 87 -8.62 -12.00 20.67
CA ALA A 87 -9.69 -11.83 19.69
C ALA A 87 -10.89 -12.77 19.91
N GLU A 88 -10.68 -13.92 20.55
CA GLU A 88 -11.75 -14.86 20.90
C GLU A 88 -12.59 -14.35 22.08
N ALA A 89 -11.95 -13.86 23.15
CA ALA A 89 -12.62 -13.32 24.33
C ALA A 89 -13.21 -11.92 24.09
N HIS A 90 -12.58 -11.14 23.21
CA HIS A 90 -12.94 -9.77 22.88
C HIS A 90 -13.04 -9.62 21.35
N PRO A 91 -14.17 -10.03 20.75
CA PRO A 91 -14.32 -10.08 19.30
C PRO A 91 -14.38 -8.71 18.62
N GLU A 92 -14.49 -7.63 19.40
CA GLU A 92 -14.70 -6.28 18.89
C GLU A 92 -13.89 -5.24 19.65
N LEU A 93 -13.40 -4.25 18.91
CA LEU A 93 -12.87 -3.00 19.40
C LEU A 93 -13.87 -1.91 19.02
N ARG A 94 -14.26 -1.07 20.00
CA ARG A 94 -15.35 -0.11 19.86
C ARG A 94 -14.87 1.29 20.21
N PHE A 95 -15.28 2.28 19.43
CA PHE A 95 -15.03 3.68 19.72
C PHE A 95 -16.35 4.46 19.69
N ARG A 96 -16.56 5.34 20.66
CA ARG A 96 -17.71 6.25 20.73
C ARG A 96 -17.24 7.65 21.08
N SER A 97 -17.50 8.62 20.22
CA SER A 97 -17.17 10.02 20.51
C SER A 97 -17.99 10.56 21.69
N SER A 98 -17.35 11.35 22.54
CA SER A 98 -17.97 12.09 23.64
C SER A 98 -18.09 13.58 23.33
N ARG A 99 -17.09 14.18 22.68
CA ARG A 99 -17.08 15.59 22.25
C ARG A 99 -16.14 15.82 21.08
N ILE A 100 -16.37 16.88 20.33
CA ILE A 100 -15.52 17.31 19.22
C ILE A 100 -15.14 18.78 19.47
N GLU A 101 -13.83 19.06 19.47
CA GLU A 101 -13.28 20.40 19.64
C GLU A 101 -12.72 20.90 18.32
N ALA A 102 -13.01 22.15 17.93
CA ALA A 102 -12.51 22.75 16.70
C ALA A 102 -11.31 23.68 16.98
N ASP A 103 -10.27 23.57 16.15
CA ASP A 103 -9.13 24.48 16.05
C ASP A 103 -8.90 24.84 14.57
N GLY A 104 -9.58 25.88 14.10
CA GLY A 104 -9.56 26.28 12.69
C GLY A 104 -10.15 25.20 11.77
N GLU A 105 -9.33 24.64 10.88
CA GLU A 105 -9.73 23.55 9.97
C GLU A 105 -9.46 22.14 10.55
N ARG A 106 -8.95 22.05 11.78
CA ARG A 106 -8.68 20.78 12.46
C ARG A 106 -9.70 20.56 13.56
N TYR A 107 -10.04 19.29 13.77
CA TYR A 107 -10.97 18.89 14.82
C TYR A 107 -10.33 17.84 15.70
N THR A 108 -10.48 17.93 17.01
CA THR A 108 -10.08 16.87 17.94
C THR A 108 -11.33 16.15 18.40
N VAL A 109 -11.47 14.88 18.02
CA VAL A 109 -12.58 14.02 18.43
C VAL A 109 -12.15 13.27 19.68
N HIS A 110 -12.75 13.62 20.81
CA HIS A 110 -12.61 12.88 22.05
C HIS A 110 -13.64 11.77 22.10
N GLY A 111 -13.28 10.64 22.70
CA GLY A 111 -14.22 9.53 22.84
C GLY A 111 -13.67 8.37 23.63
N GLU A 112 -14.57 7.46 23.96
CA GLU A 112 -14.26 6.23 24.67
C GLU A 112 -13.86 5.14 23.67
N LEU A 113 -12.64 4.63 23.81
CA LEU A 113 -12.13 3.44 23.13
C LEU A 113 -12.21 2.25 24.08
N THR A 114 -13.01 1.25 23.73
CA THR A 114 -13.02 -0.05 24.39
C THR A 114 -12.12 -1.03 23.67
N PHE A 115 -11.11 -1.51 24.38
CA PHE A 115 -10.14 -2.50 23.92
C PHE A 115 -9.99 -3.58 24.98
N ARG A 116 -10.18 -4.86 24.60
CA ARG A 116 -10.11 -6.00 25.52
C ARG A 116 -10.99 -5.85 26.78
N GLY A 117 -12.17 -5.24 26.63
CA GLY A 117 -13.09 -5.00 27.73
C GLY A 117 -12.69 -3.83 28.65
N GLU A 118 -11.52 -3.23 28.48
CA GLU A 118 -11.14 -1.98 29.15
C GLU A 118 -11.55 -0.78 28.29
N THR A 119 -12.18 0.21 28.91
CA THR A 119 -12.60 1.45 28.23
C THR A 119 -11.75 2.62 28.70
N ARG A 120 -11.25 3.42 27.76
CA ARG A 120 -10.46 4.62 28.03
C ARG A 120 -10.86 5.78 27.14
N GLU A 121 -10.79 6.98 27.69
CA GLU A 121 -10.93 8.20 26.89
C GLU A 121 -9.65 8.43 26.06
N ILE A 122 -9.83 8.67 24.77
CA ILE A 122 -8.76 9.00 23.83
C ILE A 122 -9.14 10.26 23.04
N ALA A 123 -8.14 10.89 22.44
CA ALA A 123 -8.32 12.02 21.52
C ALA A 123 -7.76 11.66 20.15
N LEU A 124 -8.56 11.89 19.11
CA LEU A 124 -8.18 11.70 17.72
C LEU A 124 -8.11 13.07 17.04
N GLU A 125 -6.94 13.45 16.54
CA GLU A 125 -6.79 14.60 15.64
C GLU A 125 -7.39 14.24 14.29
N THR A 126 -8.35 15.02 13.83
CA THR A 126 -9.15 14.73 12.63
C THR A 126 -9.17 15.91 11.68
N ARG A 127 -9.25 15.59 10.39
CA ARG A 127 -9.48 16.53 9.32
C ARG A 127 -10.58 16.00 8.40
N LEU A 128 -11.58 16.83 8.15
CA LEU A 128 -12.53 16.59 7.07
C LEU A 128 -11.90 17.12 5.78
N THR A 129 -11.61 16.21 4.85
CA THR A 129 -10.77 16.49 3.67
C THR A 129 -11.59 16.69 2.40
N ALA A 130 -12.76 16.06 2.32
CA ALA A 130 -13.70 16.27 1.23
C ALA A 130 -15.13 16.03 1.74
N ILE A 131 -16.06 16.85 1.27
CA ILE A 131 -17.49 16.63 1.39
C ILE A 131 -18.06 16.88 0.01
N ASP A 132 -18.71 15.88 -0.56
CA ASP A 132 -19.55 16.06 -1.73
C ASP A 132 -21.00 15.82 -1.31
N VAL A 133 -21.77 16.90 -1.31
CA VAL A 133 -23.23 16.89 -1.09
C VAL A 133 -23.96 17.34 -2.35
N SER A 134 -23.25 17.46 -3.47
CA SER A 134 -23.79 17.91 -4.75
C SER A 134 -23.88 16.74 -5.74
N GLY A 135 -25.05 16.08 -5.77
CA GLY A 135 -25.31 14.97 -6.70
C GLY A 135 -26.13 13.85 -6.06
N GLU A 136 -26.36 12.74 -6.79
CA GLU A 136 -27.13 11.59 -6.28
C GLU A 136 -26.36 10.75 -5.24
N GLU A 137 -25.03 10.85 -5.19
CA GLU A 137 -24.18 10.11 -4.24
C GLU A 137 -23.45 11.05 -3.27
N HIS A 138 -24.08 11.44 -2.16
CA HIS A 138 -23.37 12.23 -1.16
C HIS A 138 -22.24 11.40 -0.51
N ARG A 139 -21.07 12.00 -0.28
CA ARG A 139 -19.88 11.33 0.28
C ARG A 139 -19.09 12.28 1.18
N ALA A 140 -18.53 11.77 2.27
CA ALA A 140 -17.60 12.53 3.13
C ALA A 140 -16.31 11.73 3.35
N ARG A 141 -15.16 12.40 3.28
CA ARG A 141 -13.84 11.81 3.55
C ARG A 141 -13.19 12.45 4.77
N ILE A 142 -12.94 11.64 5.78
CA ILE A 142 -12.35 12.04 7.06
C ILE A 142 -11.04 11.30 7.26
N GLU A 143 -9.99 12.03 7.62
CA GLU A 143 -8.71 11.45 8.03
C GLU A 143 -8.52 11.73 9.53
N ALA A 144 -8.17 10.70 10.29
CA ALA A 144 -7.92 10.81 11.73
C ALA A 144 -6.56 10.21 12.09
N ARG A 145 -5.91 10.78 13.10
CA ARG A 145 -4.71 10.24 13.72
C ARG A 145 -4.84 10.37 15.22
N GLY A 146 -4.43 9.33 15.94
CA GLY A 146 -4.48 9.32 17.39
C GLY A 146 -3.35 8.51 17.96
N ARG A 147 -2.95 8.87 19.17
CA ARG A 147 -1.98 8.11 19.95
C ARG A 147 -2.61 7.78 21.29
N VAL A 148 -2.57 6.51 21.64
CA VAL A 148 -3.09 5.99 22.89
C VAL A 148 -1.92 5.43 23.68
N ASP A 149 -1.47 6.19 24.67
CA ASP A 149 -0.42 5.74 25.57
C ASP A 149 -1.01 4.85 26.67
N ARG A 150 -0.32 3.74 26.96
CA ARG A 150 -0.61 2.81 28.05
C ARG A 150 -1.98 2.14 27.98
N LEU A 151 -2.51 1.83 26.79
CA LEU A 151 -3.85 1.21 26.62
C LEU A 151 -4.04 -0.03 27.52
N ILE A 152 -2.99 -0.84 27.64
CA ILE A 152 -2.71 -1.80 28.72
C ILE A 152 -1.28 -1.51 29.21
N ALA A 153 -0.87 -2.00 30.38
CA ALA A 153 0.48 -1.78 30.94
C ALA A 153 1.59 -1.97 29.87
N ASP A 154 2.43 -0.95 29.71
CA ASP A 154 3.55 -0.89 28.76
C ASP A 154 3.21 -1.02 27.26
N GLU A 155 1.97 -0.68 26.87
CA GLU A 155 1.53 -0.66 25.46
C GLU A 155 1.29 0.76 24.94
N GLU A 156 1.95 1.13 23.85
CA GLU A 156 1.70 2.36 23.10
C GLU A 156 1.05 2.00 21.76
N LEU A 157 -0.10 2.61 21.45
CA LEU A 157 -0.84 2.38 20.22
C LEU A 157 -0.98 3.68 19.43
N GLU A 158 -0.38 3.75 18.25
CA GLU A 158 -0.67 4.79 17.27
C GLU A 158 -1.71 4.28 16.28
N ILE A 159 -2.74 5.08 16.03
CA ILE A 159 -3.87 4.77 15.16
C ILE A 159 -3.91 5.81 14.05
N VAL A 160 -4.00 5.33 12.80
CA VAL A 160 -4.24 6.17 11.62
C VAL A 160 -5.50 5.66 10.95
N LEU A 161 -6.45 6.56 10.72
CA LEU A 161 -7.77 6.25 10.21
C LEU A 161 -8.03 7.04 8.93
N THR A 162 -8.59 6.37 7.93
CA THR A 162 -9.22 7.03 6.78
C THR A 162 -10.64 6.50 6.68
N ILE A 163 -11.62 7.37 6.88
CA ILE A 163 -13.04 7.06 6.79
C ILE A 163 -13.58 7.67 5.51
N MET A 164 -14.22 6.83 4.70
CA MET A 164 -15.20 7.26 3.72
C MET A 164 -16.59 7.02 4.30
N ALA A 165 -17.42 8.04 4.33
CA ALA A 165 -18.79 7.95 4.81
C ALA A 165 -19.78 8.21 3.67
N ILE A 166 -20.89 7.48 3.68
CA ILE A 166 -22.01 7.60 2.75
C ILE A 166 -23.31 7.79 3.54
N PRO A 167 -24.35 8.46 3.01
CA PRO A 167 -25.63 8.57 3.68
C PRO A 167 -26.19 7.20 4.06
N ALA A 168 -26.76 7.10 5.25
CA ALA A 168 -27.58 5.97 5.64
C ALA A 168 -28.87 6.02 4.81
N ALA A 169 -28.90 5.31 3.67
CA ALA A 169 -30.13 5.16 2.89
C ALA A 169 -31.23 4.58 3.78
N SER A 170 -32.41 5.22 3.75
CA SER A 170 -33.63 4.69 4.37
C SER A 170 -33.94 3.31 3.77
N ALA A 171 -34.11 2.31 4.64
CA ALA A 171 -34.13 0.90 4.28
C ALA A 171 -35.25 0.50 3.30
N ALA A 172 -34.92 -0.28 2.27
CA ALA A 172 -35.84 -1.23 1.63
C ALA A 172 -35.10 -2.36 0.87
N THR A 173 -35.25 -3.60 1.40
CA THR A 173 -35.34 -4.91 0.71
C THR A 173 -34.05 -5.47 0.06
N SER A 174 -33.32 -6.44 0.64
CA SER A 174 -33.63 -7.86 0.96
C SER A 174 -33.63 -8.84 -0.23
N THR A 175 -32.75 -9.85 -0.11
CA THR A 175 -32.79 -11.26 -0.57
C THR A 175 -32.62 -11.63 -2.04
N ALA A 176 -31.59 -12.46 -2.34
CA ALA A 176 -31.78 -13.86 -2.75
C ALA A 176 -30.46 -14.65 -2.84
N SER A 177 -30.42 -15.79 -2.15
CA SER A 177 -29.42 -16.87 -2.21
C SER A 177 -29.43 -17.63 -3.54
N ARG A 178 -28.31 -18.30 -3.88
CA ARG A 178 -28.32 -19.49 -4.75
C ARG A 178 -27.37 -20.58 -4.23
N PRO A 179 -27.66 -21.87 -4.53
CA PRO A 179 -27.19 -23.02 -3.74
C PRO A 179 -26.01 -23.77 -4.37
N VAL A 180 -25.38 -24.60 -3.53
CA VAL A 180 -24.39 -25.63 -3.85
C VAL A 180 -25.10 -26.88 -4.40
N LEU A 181 -24.50 -27.54 -5.40
CA LEU A 181 -24.73 -28.96 -5.67
C LEU A 181 -23.40 -29.65 -6.03
N ALA A 182 -23.15 -30.76 -5.36
CA ALA A 182 -22.10 -31.73 -5.65
C ALA A 182 -22.65 -32.91 -6.46
N THR A 183 -21.76 -33.63 -7.14
CA THR A 183 -21.71 -35.09 -7.44
C THR A 183 -20.69 -35.28 -8.58
N ASP A 184 -19.96 -36.36 -8.81
CA ASP A 184 -19.53 -37.56 -8.08
C ASP A 184 -18.57 -38.31 -9.06
N ARG A 185 -17.71 -39.19 -8.53
CA ARG A 185 -17.08 -40.39 -9.16
C ARG A 185 -15.75 -40.36 -9.93
N ASP A 186 -14.86 -41.20 -9.37
CA ASP A 186 -14.06 -42.29 -9.96
C ASP A 186 -12.92 -41.96 -10.93
N ASN A 187 -11.76 -42.62 -10.97
CA ASN A 187 -10.99 -43.56 -10.15
C ASN A 187 -9.64 -43.75 -10.91
N VAL A 188 -8.67 -44.40 -10.26
CA VAL A 188 -7.54 -45.19 -10.81
C VAL A 188 -6.12 -44.62 -10.67
N ARG A 189 -5.32 -45.49 -10.04
CA ARG A 189 -3.91 -45.44 -9.63
C ARG A 189 -3.07 -46.28 -10.61
N ALA A 190 -1.83 -45.89 -10.91
CA ALA A 190 -0.76 -46.80 -11.33
C ALA A 190 0.63 -46.16 -11.15
N GLU A 191 1.63 -46.97 -10.76
CA GLU A 191 3.03 -46.64 -10.42
C GLU A 191 4.05 -47.35 -11.38
N PRO A 192 5.39 -47.10 -11.31
CA PRO A 192 6.41 -46.99 -12.41
C PRO A 192 7.18 -48.33 -12.71
N PRO A 193 8.41 -48.48 -13.37
CA PRO A 193 9.59 -47.61 -13.72
C PRO A 193 10.30 -48.01 -15.08
N PRO A 194 11.65 -47.98 -15.37
CA PRO A 194 12.88 -47.34 -14.78
C PRO A 194 13.88 -46.67 -15.79
N GLY A 195 14.95 -46.00 -15.26
CA GLY A 195 16.29 -45.95 -15.90
C GLY A 195 16.98 -44.57 -16.06
N LYS A 196 17.86 -44.19 -15.12
CA LYS A 196 18.74 -43.00 -15.11
C LYS A 196 19.98 -43.21 -16.02
N PRO A 197 20.61 -42.13 -16.54
CA PRO A 197 22.04 -41.98 -16.27
C PRO A 197 22.48 -40.57 -15.84
N ALA A 198 23.39 -40.58 -14.86
CA ALA A 198 24.45 -39.64 -14.43
C ALA A 198 24.23 -38.10 -14.41
N GLU A 199 24.40 -37.54 -13.21
CA GLU A 199 24.42 -36.10 -12.86
C GLU A 199 25.76 -35.40 -13.21
N PRO A 200 25.73 -34.11 -13.55
CA PRO A 200 26.71 -33.12 -13.11
C PRO A 200 26.21 -32.41 -11.83
N GLY A 201 27.15 -32.02 -10.94
CA GLY A 201 26.92 -31.60 -9.55
C GLY A 201 26.06 -30.35 -9.28
N PRO A 202 25.87 -29.96 -8.00
CA PRO A 202 24.85 -28.99 -7.61
C PRO A 202 25.36 -27.56 -7.82
N GLU A 203 25.17 -27.03 -9.02
CA GLU A 203 25.16 -25.58 -9.22
C GLU A 203 23.72 -25.08 -9.03
N THR A 204 23.55 -24.14 -8.10
CA THR A 204 22.28 -23.58 -7.62
C THR A 204 21.53 -22.85 -8.73
N SER A 205 20.68 -23.53 -9.50
CA SER A 205 19.75 -22.89 -10.44
C SER A 205 18.40 -22.66 -9.76
N GLY A 206 18.23 -21.52 -9.09
CA GLY A 206 16.90 -21.07 -8.68
C GLY A 206 16.04 -20.71 -9.89
N THR A 207 14.70 -20.75 -9.74
CA THR A 207 13.74 -20.34 -10.78
C THR A 207 14.16 -19.00 -11.41
N PRO A 208 14.21 -18.89 -12.76
CA PRO A 208 14.52 -17.63 -13.44
C PRO A 208 13.55 -16.51 -13.03
N ILE A 209 14.06 -15.30 -12.86
CA ILE A 209 13.30 -14.09 -12.54
C ILE A 209 13.63 -13.01 -13.57
N ARG A 210 12.60 -12.41 -14.17
CA ARG A 210 12.72 -11.24 -15.04
C ARG A 210 12.26 -9.99 -14.31
N ILE A 211 13.11 -8.96 -14.29
CA ILE A 211 12.81 -7.67 -13.67
C ILE A 211 12.80 -6.59 -14.76
N VAL A 212 11.70 -5.84 -14.86
CA VAL A 212 11.70 -4.60 -15.63
C VAL A 212 12.16 -3.44 -14.75
N ALA A 213 13.12 -2.67 -15.24
CA ALA A 213 13.67 -1.54 -14.51
C ALA A 213 13.22 -0.19 -15.08
N LEU A 214 12.64 0.63 -14.23
CA LEU A 214 12.16 1.98 -14.52
C LEU A 214 13.12 2.99 -13.91
N VAL A 215 13.85 3.73 -14.75
CA VAL A 215 14.83 4.72 -14.28
C VAL A 215 14.22 6.13 -14.31
N GLY A 216 14.00 6.70 -13.13
CA GLY A 216 13.34 7.98 -12.87
C GLY A 216 14.11 9.25 -13.26
N SER A 217 15.05 9.16 -14.20
CA SER A 217 15.82 10.32 -14.66
C SER A 217 16.17 10.18 -16.15
N LEU A 218 15.72 11.16 -16.93
CA LEU A 218 15.85 11.15 -18.39
C LEU A 218 17.21 11.69 -18.88
N ARG A 219 17.95 12.43 -18.03
CA ARG A 219 19.23 13.01 -18.43
C ARG A 219 20.25 11.93 -18.84
N ARG A 220 21.07 12.22 -19.85
CA ARG A 220 22.09 11.31 -20.38
C ARG A 220 23.04 10.78 -19.30
N GLY A 221 23.60 11.67 -18.48
CA GLY A 221 24.54 11.34 -17.40
C GLY A 221 23.89 10.91 -16.07
N SER A 222 22.69 10.30 -16.10
CA SER A 222 21.94 9.95 -14.88
C SER A 222 22.72 9.00 -13.96
N PHE A 223 22.98 9.44 -12.72
CA PHE A 223 23.54 8.59 -11.66
C PHE A 223 22.63 7.41 -11.30
N ASN A 224 21.31 7.54 -11.52
CA ASN A 224 20.37 6.44 -11.31
C ASN A 224 20.47 5.39 -12.43
N ARG A 225 20.91 5.80 -13.63
CA ARG A 225 21.24 4.86 -14.71
C ARG A 225 22.57 4.15 -14.41
N SER A 226 23.54 4.84 -13.81
CA SER A 226 24.77 4.22 -13.29
C SER A 226 24.47 3.20 -12.20
N LEU A 227 23.60 3.53 -11.23
CA LEU A 227 23.15 2.60 -10.20
C LEU A 227 22.40 1.40 -10.78
N MET A 228 21.55 1.61 -11.78
CA MET A 228 20.87 0.52 -12.50
C MET A 228 21.87 -0.44 -13.16
N ARG A 229 22.91 0.08 -13.83
CA ARG A 229 23.97 -0.76 -14.43
C ARG A 229 24.71 -1.58 -13.37
N ALA A 230 25.08 -0.94 -12.25
CA ALA A 230 25.70 -1.64 -11.14
C ALA A 230 24.79 -2.73 -10.54
N ALA A 231 23.47 -2.52 -10.54
CA ALA A 231 22.50 -3.54 -10.12
C ALA A 231 22.44 -4.72 -11.09
N GLN A 232 22.56 -4.49 -12.40
CA GLN A 232 22.66 -5.56 -13.40
C GLN A 232 23.91 -6.41 -13.17
N ASP A 233 25.05 -5.76 -12.93
CA ASP A 233 26.32 -6.45 -12.65
C ASP A 233 26.28 -7.23 -11.32
N ALA A 234 25.51 -6.75 -10.34
CA ALA A 234 25.32 -7.36 -9.03
C ALA A 234 24.16 -8.36 -8.95
N ALA A 235 23.44 -8.60 -10.04
CA ALA A 235 22.27 -9.47 -10.07
C ALA A 235 22.66 -10.91 -9.68
N PRO A 236 21.90 -11.57 -8.79
CA PRO A 236 22.17 -12.96 -8.44
C PRO A 236 21.85 -13.88 -9.62
N VAL A 237 22.44 -15.08 -9.60
CA VAL A 237 22.21 -16.10 -10.64
C VAL A 237 20.71 -16.34 -10.87
N GLY A 238 20.33 -16.37 -12.14
CA GLY A 238 18.94 -16.56 -12.57
C GLY A 238 18.06 -15.30 -12.50
N VAL A 239 18.62 -14.13 -12.22
CA VAL A 239 17.89 -12.85 -12.32
C VAL A 239 18.36 -12.08 -13.54
N THR A 240 17.43 -11.72 -14.41
CA THR A 240 17.68 -10.81 -15.54
C THR A 240 16.95 -9.49 -15.30
N MET A 241 17.58 -8.39 -15.71
CA MET A 241 17.05 -7.04 -15.47
C MET A 241 17.21 -6.19 -16.73
N GLU A 242 16.09 -5.70 -17.27
CA GLU A 242 16.07 -4.89 -18.49
C GLU A 242 15.45 -3.52 -18.22
N SER A 243 16.09 -2.45 -18.71
CA SER A 243 15.58 -1.10 -18.52
C SER A 243 14.54 -0.75 -19.58
N PHE A 244 13.38 -0.31 -19.14
CA PHE A 244 12.39 0.34 -20.00
C PHE A 244 12.63 1.86 -20.02
N SER A 245 12.65 2.47 -21.20
CA SER A 245 12.83 3.92 -21.35
C SER A 245 11.53 4.67 -21.07
N LEU A 246 11.58 5.61 -20.13
CA LEU A 246 10.43 6.48 -19.80
C LEU A 246 10.39 7.79 -20.62
N ALA A 247 11.31 7.98 -21.57
CA ALA A 247 11.48 9.26 -22.26
C ALA A 247 10.24 9.64 -23.12
N ASP A 248 9.63 8.64 -23.75
CA ASP A 248 8.52 8.82 -24.70
C ASP A 248 7.16 8.45 -24.10
N VAL A 249 7.10 8.27 -22.77
CA VAL A 249 5.83 8.08 -22.06
C VAL A 249 5.19 9.46 -21.86
N PRO A 250 4.02 9.73 -22.46
CA PRO A 250 3.35 11.03 -22.32
C PRO A 250 2.97 11.27 -20.85
N PHE A 251 2.76 12.52 -20.45
CA PHE A 251 2.14 12.78 -19.16
C PHE A 251 0.75 12.15 -19.10
N TYR A 252 0.40 11.60 -17.94
CA TYR A 252 -0.91 11.04 -17.70
C TYR A 252 -1.98 12.11 -17.92
N ASP A 253 -2.95 11.74 -18.73
CA ASP A 253 -4.12 12.54 -19.06
C ASP A 253 -5.30 11.58 -19.14
N GLY A 254 -6.38 11.87 -18.41
CA GLY A 254 -7.57 11.03 -18.38
C GLY A 254 -8.29 10.97 -19.72
N ASP A 255 -8.20 12.02 -20.53
CA ASP A 255 -8.81 12.04 -21.87
C ASP A 255 -8.02 11.15 -22.84
N LEU A 256 -6.69 11.14 -22.70
CA LEU A 256 -5.84 10.20 -23.44
C LEU A 256 -6.10 8.76 -23.02
N GLU A 257 -6.28 8.50 -21.72
CA GLU A 257 -6.60 7.16 -21.20
C GLU A 257 -7.97 6.67 -21.69
N ALA A 258 -8.98 7.54 -21.71
CA ALA A 258 -10.32 7.23 -22.20
C ALA A 258 -10.34 6.86 -23.70
N GLY A 259 -9.42 7.42 -24.49
CA GLY A 259 -9.17 7.04 -25.88
C GLY A 259 -8.40 5.72 -26.06
N GLY A 260 -7.93 5.11 -24.96
CA GLY A 260 -7.09 3.92 -24.91
C GLY A 260 -5.60 4.24 -24.79
N ASP A 261 -4.83 3.26 -24.29
CA ASP A 261 -3.41 3.49 -23.99
C ASP A 261 -2.57 3.88 -25.23
N PRO A 262 -1.84 5.01 -25.20
CA PRO A 262 -0.85 5.35 -26.22
C PRO A 262 0.17 4.21 -26.43
N PRO A 263 0.79 4.06 -27.62
CA PRO A 263 1.69 2.93 -27.90
C PRO A 263 2.82 2.74 -26.88
N THR A 264 3.44 3.82 -26.41
CA THR A 264 4.51 3.77 -25.41
C THR A 264 4.00 3.42 -24.01
N VAL A 265 2.78 3.84 -23.66
CA VAL A 265 2.09 3.45 -22.41
C VAL A 265 1.74 1.97 -22.44
N ARG A 266 1.21 1.48 -23.57
CA ARG A 266 0.90 0.05 -23.76
C ARG A 266 2.15 -0.80 -23.63
N ALA A 267 3.26 -0.38 -24.25
CA ALA A 267 4.54 -1.07 -24.12
C ALA A 267 5.06 -1.07 -22.67
N LEU A 268 4.91 0.04 -21.93
CA LEU A 268 5.26 0.09 -20.51
C LEU A 268 4.44 -0.92 -19.69
N LYS A 269 3.12 -0.92 -19.87
CA LYS A 269 2.21 -1.85 -19.17
C LYS A 269 2.52 -3.30 -19.50
N SER A 270 2.74 -3.63 -20.78
CA SER A 270 3.16 -4.97 -21.21
C SER A 270 4.48 -5.39 -20.57
N ALA A 271 5.49 -4.53 -20.55
CA ALA A 271 6.77 -4.84 -19.93
C ALA A 271 6.65 -5.12 -18.42
N ILE A 272 5.77 -4.40 -17.72
CA ILE A 272 5.46 -4.66 -16.30
C ILE A 272 4.69 -5.96 -16.11
N ALA A 273 3.70 -6.22 -16.97
CA ALA A 273 2.88 -7.43 -16.90
C ALA A 273 3.73 -8.70 -17.12
N GLU A 274 4.61 -8.68 -18.12
CA GLU A 274 5.47 -9.80 -18.51
C GLU A 274 6.66 -10.04 -17.56
N ALA A 275 7.07 -9.01 -16.82
CA ALA A 275 8.10 -9.12 -15.80
C ALA A 275 7.54 -9.77 -14.53
N ASP A 276 8.39 -10.48 -13.81
CA ASP A 276 8.06 -11.07 -12.52
C ASP A 276 8.07 -10.04 -11.39
N ALA A 277 8.87 -9.00 -11.56
CA ALA A 277 9.03 -7.91 -10.60
C ALA A 277 9.43 -6.61 -11.29
N VAL A 278 9.28 -5.50 -10.58
CA VAL A 278 9.72 -4.17 -11.03
C VAL A 278 10.90 -3.71 -10.17
N LEU A 279 11.86 -3.06 -10.80
CA LEU A 279 12.85 -2.24 -10.12
C LEU A 279 12.59 -0.77 -10.48
N LEU A 280 12.27 0.07 -9.49
CA LEU A 280 12.21 1.52 -9.69
C LEU A 280 13.49 2.16 -9.13
N VAL A 281 14.29 2.77 -10.02
CA VAL A 281 15.51 3.50 -9.68
C VAL A 281 15.28 4.99 -9.85
N THR A 282 15.03 5.71 -8.76
CA THR A 282 14.55 7.10 -8.83
C THR A 282 15.48 8.08 -8.08
N PRO A 283 15.80 9.25 -8.67
CA PRO A 283 16.38 10.35 -7.91
C PRO A 283 15.34 10.96 -6.96
N GLU A 284 15.77 11.99 -6.23
CA GLU A 284 14.92 12.84 -5.40
C GLU A 284 15.07 14.30 -5.87
N TYR A 285 13.97 14.91 -6.29
CA TYR A 285 13.94 16.31 -6.72
C TYR A 285 13.09 17.09 -5.72
N ASN A 286 13.70 18.07 -5.04
CA ASN A 286 13.03 18.92 -4.04
C ASN A 286 12.31 18.12 -2.94
N ARG A 287 12.93 17.05 -2.44
CA ARG A 287 12.32 16.09 -1.47
C ARG A 287 11.09 15.35 -1.98
N GLY A 288 10.84 15.38 -3.30
CA GLY A 288 9.74 14.72 -3.94
C GLY A 288 10.18 13.61 -4.89
N LEU A 289 9.23 12.70 -5.15
CA LEU A 289 9.30 11.78 -6.26
C LEU A 289 9.31 12.56 -7.59
N PRO A 290 10.28 12.34 -8.48
CA PRO A 290 10.32 12.99 -9.79
C PRO A 290 9.05 12.71 -10.59
N ALA A 291 8.61 13.74 -11.34
CA ALA A 291 7.42 13.66 -12.18
C ALA A 291 7.45 12.46 -13.13
N VAL A 292 8.61 12.15 -13.73
CA VAL A 292 8.76 10.99 -14.63
C VAL A 292 8.49 9.64 -13.94
N SER A 293 8.97 9.45 -12.70
CA SER A 293 8.73 8.23 -11.93
C SER A 293 7.26 8.11 -11.54
N LYS A 294 6.68 9.22 -11.07
CA LYS A 294 5.27 9.27 -10.68
C LYS A 294 4.34 9.04 -11.88
N ASN A 295 4.66 9.65 -13.03
CA ASN A 295 3.92 9.49 -14.27
C ASN A 295 3.89 8.04 -14.77
N ALA A 296 5.02 7.33 -14.65
CA ALA A 296 5.07 5.91 -14.99
C ALA A 296 4.16 5.08 -14.07
N ILE A 297 4.14 5.37 -12.76
CA ILE A 297 3.23 4.73 -11.80
C ILE A 297 1.78 5.04 -12.14
N ASP A 298 1.46 6.29 -12.45
CA ASP A 298 0.09 6.73 -12.74
C ASP A 298 -0.47 6.01 -13.96
N TRP A 299 0.27 5.96 -15.06
CA TRP A 299 -0.11 5.16 -16.23
C TRP A 299 -0.23 3.66 -15.89
N ALA A 300 0.77 3.08 -15.22
CA ALA A 300 0.80 1.65 -14.93
C ALA A 300 -0.20 1.21 -13.87
N SER A 301 -0.80 2.14 -13.12
CA SER A 301 -1.87 1.86 -12.14
C SER A 301 -3.25 1.67 -12.77
N ARG A 302 -3.35 1.80 -14.10
CA ARG A 302 -4.61 1.73 -14.87
C ARG A 302 -4.71 0.44 -15.69
N PRO A 303 -5.92 -0.14 -15.84
CA PRO A 303 -7.17 0.26 -15.17
C PRO A 303 -7.11 -0.03 -13.66
N PRO A 304 -7.85 0.70 -12.83
CA PRO A 304 -7.82 0.50 -11.39
C PRO A 304 -8.30 -0.92 -11.06
N PHE A 305 -7.66 -1.56 -10.07
CA PHE A 305 -7.96 -2.92 -9.60
C PHE A 305 -7.65 -4.07 -10.58
N ASP A 306 -7.26 -3.78 -11.82
CA ASP A 306 -6.79 -4.77 -12.82
C ASP A 306 -5.56 -4.23 -13.58
N SER A 307 -4.69 -3.56 -12.82
CA SER A 307 -3.48 -2.93 -13.36
C SER A 307 -2.32 -3.92 -13.39
N PRO A 308 -1.33 -3.77 -14.29
CA PRO A 308 -0.13 -4.61 -14.31
C PRO A 308 0.73 -4.48 -13.04
N LEU A 309 0.48 -3.47 -12.22
CA LEU A 309 1.12 -3.29 -10.91
C LEU A 309 0.48 -4.12 -9.80
N ALA A 310 -0.76 -4.58 -9.95
CA ALA A 310 -1.46 -5.31 -8.89
C ALA A 310 -0.69 -6.59 -8.50
N GLY A 311 -0.37 -6.73 -7.21
CA GLY A 311 0.42 -7.83 -6.66
C GLY A 311 1.89 -7.86 -7.09
N LYS A 312 2.35 -6.92 -7.93
CA LYS A 312 3.70 -6.93 -8.50
C LYS A 312 4.74 -6.59 -7.42
N PRO A 313 5.74 -7.45 -7.16
CA PRO A 313 6.85 -7.10 -6.27
C PRO A 313 7.68 -5.96 -6.85
N VAL A 314 8.00 -4.96 -6.03
CA VAL A 314 8.78 -3.79 -6.48
C VAL A 314 9.96 -3.50 -5.56
N LEU A 315 11.19 -3.54 -6.09
CA LEU A 315 12.36 -3.04 -5.38
C LEU A 315 12.53 -1.54 -5.65
N LEU A 316 12.84 -0.77 -4.61
CA LEU A 316 13.05 0.66 -4.67
C LEU A 316 14.52 0.99 -4.42
N MET A 317 15.15 1.64 -5.39
CA MET A 317 16.52 2.13 -5.28
C MET A 317 16.61 3.58 -5.73
N GLY A 318 17.63 4.29 -5.28
CA GLY A 318 17.85 5.66 -5.74
C GLY A 318 19.22 6.20 -5.39
N ALA A 319 19.72 7.08 -6.24
CA ALA A 319 20.99 7.78 -6.06
C ALA A 319 20.80 9.29 -6.13
N THR A 320 21.49 10.01 -5.23
CA THR A 320 21.49 11.47 -5.18
C THR A 320 22.87 12.00 -4.80
N THR A 321 23.19 13.22 -5.22
CA THR A 321 24.39 13.95 -4.79
C THR A 321 24.26 14.45 -3.35
N GLY A 322 23.03 14.60 -2.85
CA GLY A 322 22.76 14.98 -1.47
C GLY A 322 23.02 13.87 -0.46
N ARG A 323 22.91 14.20 0.83
CA ARG A 323 23.10 13.23 1.92
C ARG A 323 21.88 12.36 2.21
N SER A 324 20.72 12.65 1.61
CA SER A 324 19.45 11.98 1.94
C SER A 324 19.34 10.55 1.40
N GLY A 325 20.16 10.17 0.41
CA GLY A 325 20.05 8.87 -0.24
C GLY A 325 18.68 8.65 -0.88
N THR A 326 18.02 9.71 -1.36
CA THR A 326 16.67 9.68 -1.97
C THR A 326 15.52 9.21 -1.07
N LYS A 327 15.74 9.15 0.26
CA LYS A 327 14.79 8.55 1.20
C LYS A 327 13.35 9.09 1.12
N TYR A 328 13.15 10.36 0.79
CA TYR A 328 11.81 10.95 0.69
C TYR A 328 11.12 10.53 -0.60
N ALA A 329 11.85 10.54 -1.72
CA ALA A 329 11.33 10.06 -3.00
C ALA A 329 11.02 8.55 -2.94
N LEU A 330 11.88 7.75 -2.31
CA LEU A 330 11.64 6.32 -2.14
C LEU A 330 10.40 6.03 -1.28
N GLN A 331 10.16 6.82 -0.22
CA GLN A 331 8.93 6.70 0.56
C GLN A 331 7.69 7.06 -0.26
N GLN A 332 7.70 8.20 -0.96
CA GLN A 332 6.56 8.61 -1.79
C GLN A 332 6.28 7.61 -2.93
N ALA A 333 7.32 7.01 -3.51
CA ALA A 333 7.19 5.94 -4.48
C ALA A 333 6.52 4.72 -3.86
N ALA A 334 6.97 4.27 -2.67
CA ALA A 334 6.38 3.14 -1.98
C ALA A 334 4.89 3.38 -1.67
N ASP A 335 4.54 4.58 -1.19
CA ASP A 335 3.15 4.93 -0.88
C ASP A 335 2.28 4.91 -2.14
N SER A 336 2.77 5.48 -3.24
CA SER A 336 2.05 5.50 -4.54
C SER A 336 1.89 4.09 -5.12
N LEU A 337 2.94 3.26 -5.06
CA LEU A 337 2.94 1.89 -5.56
C LEU A 337 2.03 0.99 -4.72
N ALA A 338 2.07 1.10 -3.39
CA ALA A 338 1.19 0.36 -2.50
C ALA A 338 -0.29 0.74 -2.72
N TYR A 339 -0.57 2.03 -2.95
CA TYR A 339 -1.90 2.48 -3.33
C TYR A 339 -2.35 1.89 -4.68
N ALA A 340 -1.42 1.78 -5.63
CA ALA A 340 -1.61 1.10 -6.92
C ALA A 340 -1.59 -0.45 -6.81
N GLN A 341 -1.71 -1.01 -5.59
CA GLN A 341 -1.75 -2.44 -5.30
C GLN A 341 -0.49 -3.23 -5.64
N ALA A 342 0.63 -2.56 -5.94
CA ALA A 342 1.92 -3.22 -6.00
C ALA A 342 2.38 -3.61 -4.60
N VAL A 343 3.43 -4.43 -4.53
CA VAL A 343 4.04 -4.91 -3.29
C VAL A 343 5.47 -4.35 -3.20
N PRO A 344 5.66 -3.11 -2.68
CA PRO A 344 6.98 -2.58 -2.43
C PRO A 344 7.74 -3.48 -1.46
N PHE A 345 8.97 -3.85 -1.83
CA PHE A 345 9.87 -4.56 -0.94
C PHE A 345 10.22 -3.68 0.26
N GLU A 346 10.26 -4.28 1.45
CA GLU A 346 10.44 -3.55 2.70
C GLU A 346 11.79 -2.81 2.72
N GLU A 347 12.85 -3.51 2.30
CA GLU A 347 14.17 -2.92 2.17
C GLU A 347 14.27 -2.05 0.92
N ARG A 348 14.95 -0.91 1.07
CA ARG A 348 15.20 0.05 -0.02
C ARG A 348 16.66 0.45 -0.02
N LEU A 349 17.21 0.70 -1.21
CA LEU A 349 18.61 1.11 -1.34
C LEU A 349 18.73 2.58 -1.74
N GLY A 350 19.17 3.41 -0.80
CA GLY A 350 19.48 4.82 -1.04
C GLY A 350 20.98 5.08 -1.06
N VAL A 351 21.50 5.59 -2.17
CA VAL A 351 22.93 5.94 -2.33
C VAL A 351 23.12 7.46 -2.19
N PRO A 352 23.63 7.94 -1.05
CA PRO A 352 23.93 9.36 -0.85
C PRO A 352 25.28 9.72 -1.50
N ARG A 353 25.49 11.02 -1.77
CA ARG A 353 26.76 11.56 -2.29
C ARG A 353 27.31 10.78 -3.50
N VAL A 354 26.43 10.31 -4.38
CA VAL A 354 26.82 9.41 -5.48
C VAL A 354 27.85 10.01 -6.44
N GLY A 355 27.95 11.34 -6.50
CA GLY A 355 28.97 12.02 -7.29
C GLY A 355 30.40 11.66 -6.88
N ASP A 356 30.63 11.29 -5.61
CA ASP A 356 31.94 10.88 -5.10
C ASP A 356 32.25 9.40 -5.40
N LEU A 357 31.23 8.65 -5.84
CA LEU A 357 31.26 7.18 -5.97
C LEU A 357 31.25 6.73 -7.44
N ILE A 358 31.21 7.67 -8.37
CA ILE A 358 31.12 7.41 -9.80
C ILE A 358 32.38 7.93 -10.49
N ASP A 359 32.96 7.09 -11.36
CA ASP A 359 34.11 7.47 -12.19
C ASP A 359 33.71 8.30 -13.42
N ASP A 360 34.71 8.73 -14.18
CA ASP A 360 34.53 9.55 -15.39
C ASP A 360 33.74 8.83 -16.50
N ASP A 361 33.72 7.48 -16.48
CA ASP A 361 32.92 6.65 -17.40
C ASP A 361 31.47 6.47 -16.94
N GLY A 362 31.12 7.03 -15.78
CA GLY A 362 29.79 6.92 -15.21
C GLY A 362 29.52 5.57 -14.54
N ARG A 363 30.55 4.81 -14.13
CA ARG A 363 30.42 3.56 -13.38
C ARG A 363 30.51 3.82 -11.88
N LEU A 364 29.70 3.09 -11.12
CA LEU A 364 29.77 3.08 -9.66
C LEU A 364 30.98 2.25 -9.21
N THR A 365 31.90 2.85 -8.44
CA THR A 365 33.17 2.22 -8.06
C THR A 365 33.22 1.77 -6.59
N ASP A 366 32.32 2.30 -5.77
CA ASP A 366 32.31 2.03 -4.33
C ASP A 366 31.97 0.57 -3.99
N SER A 367 32.94 -0.13 -3.39
CA SER A 367 32.84 -1.56 -3.08
C SER A 367 31.79 -1.87 -2.01
N ALA A 368 31.56 -0.94 -1.08
CA ALA A 368 30.52 -1.07 -0.06
C ALA A 368 29.12 -1.02 -0.68
N THR A 369 28.88 -0.09 -1.61
CA THR A 369 27.62 -0.01 -2.35
C THR A 369 27.40 -1.25 -3.24
N HIS A 370 28.46 -1.78 -3.86
CA HIS A 370 28.38 -3.06 -4.60
C HIS A 370 28.03 -4.25 -3.71
N ALA A 371 28.57 -4.32 -2.49
CA ALA A 371 28.23 -5.37 -1.53
C ALA A 371 26.76 -5.26 -1.09
N GLU A 372 26.29 -4.05 -0.84
CA GLU A 372 24.90 -3.80 -0.46
C GLU A 372 23.92 -4.10 -1.60
N LEU A 373 24.27 -3.76 -2.85
CA LEU A 373 23.50 -4.16 -4.03
C LEU A 373 23.31 -5.67 -4.09
N ARG A 374 24.39 -6.45 -3.98
CA ARG A 374 24.30 -7.93 -3.99
C ARG A 374 23.41 -8.44 -2.86
N ARG A 375 23.52 -7.87 -1.66
CA ARG A 375 22.71 -8.26 -0.51
C ARG A 375 21.21 -8.01 -0.74
N VAL A 376 20.85 -6.77 -1.12
CA VAL A 376 19.46 -6.35 -1.32
C VAL A 376 18.84 -7.09 -2.51
N LEU A 377 19.57 -7.23 -3.63
CA LEU A 377 19.07 -7.96 -4.81
C LEU A 377 18.89 -9.45 -4.51
N GLY A 378 19.80 -10.05 -3.73
CA GLY A 378 19.66 -11.44 -3.27
C GLY A 378 18.42 -11.66 -2.39
N ALA A 379 18.18 -10.75 -1.43
CA ALA A 379 16.99 -10.78 -0.58
C ALA A 379 15.70 -10.59 -1.39
N PHE A 380 15.69 -9.61 -2.31
CA PHE A 380 14.55 -9.35 -3.18
C PHE A 380 14.23 -10.54 -4.09
N ALA A 381 15.24 -11.10 -4.77
CA ALA A 381 15.07 -12.27 -5.63
C ALA A 381 14.53 -13.48 -4.86
N SER A 382 14.98 -13.67 -3.63
CA SER A 382 14.49 -14.74 -2.75
C SER A 382 13.02 -14.54 -2.38
N SER A 383 12.63 -13.30 -2.06
CA SER A 383 11.22 -12.95 -1.79
C SER A 383 10.33 -13.19 -3.00
N VAL A 384 10.75 -12.75 -4.19
CA VAL A 384 10.01 -12.95 -5.45
C VAL A 384 9.78 -14.45 -5.73
N ARG A 385 10.81 -15.29 -5.58
CA ARG A 385 10.68 -16.76 -5.78
C ARG A 385 9.71 -17.40 -4.79
N GLN A 386 9.68 -16.94 -3.54
CA GLN A 386 8.73 -17.43 -2.54
C GLN A 386 7.29 -17.06 -2.90
N SER A 387 7.06 -15.84 -3.38
CA SER A 387 5.75 -15.40 -3.85
C SER A 387 5.27 -16.22 -5.05
N MET A 388 6.14 -16.50 -6.03
CA MET A 388 5.80 -17.36 -7.18
C MET A 388 5.40 -18.77 -6.75
N THR A 389 6.19 -19.39 -5.86
CA THR A 389 5.93 -20.75 -5.36
C THR A 389 4.60 -20.84 -4.62
N THR A 390 4.24 -19.79 -3.89
CA THR A 390 2.98 -19.71 -3.16
C THR A 390 1.79 -19.57 -4.11
N ALA A 391 1.92 -18.77 -5.17
CA ALA A 391 0.91 -18.64 -6.21
C ALA A 391 0.65 -19.96 -6.94
N THR A 392 1.70 -20.74 -7.27
CA THR A 392 1.56 -22.06 -7.92
C THR A 392 0.89 -23.11 -7.03
N LYS A 393 0.97 -22.99 -5.70
CA LYS A 393 0.29 -23.92 -4.77
C LYS A 393 -1.18 -23.55 -4.50
N ALA A 394 -1.56 -22.31 -4.80
CA ALA A 394 -2.92 -21.81 -4.58
C ALA A 394 -3.83 -21.95 -5.83
N ALA A 395 -3.23 -22.16 -7.01
CA ALA A 395 -3.90 -22.52 -8.26
C ALA A 395 -3.98 -24.04 -8.41
#